data_AF-A0A1Y1YXQ7-F1
#
_entry.id   AF-A0A1Y1YXQ7-F1
#
_cell.length_a   1.000
_cell.length_b   1.000
_cell.length_c   1.000
_cell.angle_alpha   90.00
_cell.angle_beta   90.00
_cell.angle_gamma   90.00
#
_symmetry.space_group_name_H-M   'P 1'
#
loop_
_entity.id
_entity.type
_entity.pdbx_description
1 polymer ?
#
loop_
_entity_poly.entity_id
_entity_poly.type
_entity_poly.pdbx_seq_one_letter_code
_entity_poly.pdbx_strand_id
1 'polypeptide(L)'
;MVSNLASNNPTAGKFRSKRQEKLALKNAQSNKSFVNQTAFRTAERAYRTRIPPPDFTNVIDFANLERNTQENLDRMVKVELKHDLAALSPLFGESKGNEAKVGYTLKDFPGVVIIPRAFSPDAQKDIIKSCLRNHAKHPNLSNLDAHYEVPDDGIWSLHEKVFKGELSEDDPSCVVPLKANKDDDEDIGAYSNTPKDSHLAELPPSQLIRRLRWITCGYQYNWLEKKYALDKRFPFPEDISDIAISVAKAIEGVGHIEADGSGYVNRYEGDKYKPEAGVINYYQLKDSLMAHVDKSEINMDAPLISFSLGQSCIYLLGGATRDVPPVAIYLRSGDMMAMCGPCRAAFHGVPRILEGTLPDHLKPNPEDPDWDIYADFVNEARINVNIRQVF
;
A
#
# COMPACT_ATOMS: atom_id res chain seq x y z
N MET A 1 51.70 8.14 15.59
CA MET A 1 50.53 8.99 15.91
C MET A 1 49.88 9.35 14.59
N VAL A 2 48.83 8.63 14.23
CA VAL A 2 48.10 8.80 12.97
C VAL A 2 46.66 9.07 13.37
N SER A 3 46.12 10.21 12.96
CA SER A 3 44.69 10.40 12.79
C SER A 3 44.47 11.29 11.58
N ASN A 4 43.81 10.73 10.56
CA ASN A 4 43.07 11.53 9.60
C ASN A 4 41.99 10.69 8.91
N LEU A 5 40.87 11.38 8.70
CA LEU A 5 39.87 11.20 7.64
C LEU A 5 38.77 10.16 7.85
N ALA A 6 37.57 10.72 8.05
CA ALA A 6 36.28 10.12 7.77
C ALA A 6 36.20 9.67 6.30
N SER A 7 35.78 8.43 6.08
CA SER A 7 35.43 7.89 4.78
C SER A 7 33.92 7.93 4.58
N ASN A 8 33.50 8.73 3.60
CA ASN A 8 32.21 8.66 2.92
C ASN A 8 31.90 7.22 2.49
N ASN A 9 30.69 6.75 2.77
CA ASN A 9 30.16 5.50 2.21
C ASN A 9 29.30 5.84 0.98
N PRO A 10 29.67 5.42 -0.26
CA PRO A 10 28.90 5.70 -1.46
C PRO A 10 28.21 4.44 -1.97
N THR A 11 26.92 4.28 -1.67
CA THR A 11 26.04 3.32 -2.37
C THR A 11 24.71 3.98 -2.74
N ALA A 12 24.78 5.13 -3.39
CA ALA A 12 23.69 5.64 -4.24
C ALA A 12 23.85 5.07 -5.65
N GLY A 13 22.75 4.59 -6.24
CA GLY A 13 22.72 3.76 -7.44
C GLY A 13 23.59 4.24 -8.61
N LYS A 14 24.64 3.49 -8.92
CA LYS A 14 25.19 3.46 -10.28
C LYS A 14 24.25 2.63 -11.13
N PHE A 15 23.81 3.19 -12.26
CA PHE A 15 23.81 2.56 -13.60
C PHE A 15 22.91 3.35 -14.57
N ARG A 16 23.32 4.56 -14.94
CA ARG A 16 23.07 5.12 -16.28
C ARG A 16 24.32 5.86 -16.75
N SER A 17 24.69 5.69 -18.02
CA SER A 17 25.81 6.46 -18.59
C SER A 17 25.41 7.94 -18.67
N LYS A 18 26.36 8.88 -18.56
CA LYS A 18 26.12 10.33 -18.76
C LYS A 18 25.33 10.63 -20.05
N ARG A 19 25.46 9.78 -21.08
CA ARG A 19 24.72 9.82 -22.33
C ARG A 19 23.22 9.52 -22.13
N GLN A 20 22.87 8.53 -21.32
CA GLN A 20 21.48 8.19 -20.99
C GLN A 20 20.82 9.25 -20.12
N GLU A 21 21.56 9.86 -19.19
CA GLU A 21 21.06 11.01 -18.39
C GLU A 21 20.76 12.21 -19.29
N LYS A 22 21.69 12.58 -20.19
CA LYS A 22 21.49 13.67 -21.15
C LYS A 22 20.32 13.40 -22.10
N LEU A 23 20.12 12.14 -22.51
CA LEU A 23 18.99 11.75 -23.35
C LEU A 23 17.66 11.82 -22.58
N ALA A 24 17.63 11.38 -21.31
CA ALA A 24 16.45 11.48 -20.46
C ALA A 24 16.04 12.94 -20.22
N LEU A 25 17.01 13.82 -19.94
CA LEU A 25 16.79 15.27 -19.81
C LEU A 25 16.23 15.89 -21.11
N LYS A 26 16.80 15.53 -22.26
CA LYS A 26 16.34 16.02 -23.57
C LYS A 26 14.92 15.54 -23.90
N ASN A 27 14.58 14.30 -23.52
CA ASN A 27 13.23 13.75 -23.70
C ASN A 27 12.20 14.38 -22.75
N ALA A 28 12.59 14.66 -21.50
CA ALA A 28 11.72 15.37 -20.55
C ALA A 28 11.38 16.80 -21.02
N GLN A 29 12.28 17.44 -21.78
CA GLN A 29 12.08 18.78 -22.36
C GLN A 29 11.27 18.78 -23.67
N SER A 30 11.02 17.61 -24.28
CA SER A 30 10.32 17.49 -25.57
C SER A 30 8.80 17.46 -25.36
N ASN A 31 8.14 18.61 -25.36
CA ASN A 31 6.68 18.77 -25.27
C ASN A 31 5.86 18.17 -26.44
N LYS A 32 6.49 17.51 -27.42
CA LYS A 32 5.85 17.11 -28.69
C LYS A 32 4.87 15.93 -28.61
N SER A 33 4.74 15.22 -27.48
CA SER A 33 3.90 14.02 -27.36
C SER A 33 2.72 14.13 -26.36
N PHE A 34 2.34 15.34 -25.91
CA PHE A 34 1.46 15.51 -24.75
C PHE A 34 0.06 16.07 -25.06
N VAL A 35 -0.36 16.05 -26.32
CA VAL A 35 -1.72 16.48 -26.69
C VAL A 35 -2.74 15.50 -26.07
N ASN A 36 -3.66 16.00 -25.24
CA ASN A 36 -4.75 15.28 -24.52
C ASN A 36 -4.36 14.48 -23.26
N GLN A 37 -3.71 15.10 -22.26
CA GLN A 37 -3.53 14.46 -20.95
C GLN A 37 -4.37 15.15 -19.87
N THR A 38 -5.07 14.34 -19.08
CA THR A 38 -5.85 14.83 -17.93
C THR A 38 -4.93 15.36 -16.83
N ALA A 39 -5.47 16.16 -15.91
CA ALA A 39 -4.71 16.70 -14.79
C ALA A 39 -4.07 15.60 -13.94
N PHE A 40 -4.81 14.51 -13.68
CA PHE A 40 -4.30 13.36 -12.94
C PHE A 40 -3.11 12.68 -13.66
N ARG A 41 -3.22 12.46 -14.98
CA ARG A 41 -2.13 11.82 -15.75
C ARG A 41 -0.86 12.66 -15.76
N THR A 42 -1.02 13.98 -15.76
CA THR A 42 0.09 14.93 -15.66
C THR A 42 0.81 14.79 -14.32
N ALA A 43 0.05 14.77 -13.22
CA ALA A 43 0.61 14.57 -11.87
C ALA A 43 1.31 13.20 -11.71
N GLU A 44 0.70 12.11 -12.21
CA GLU A 44 1.33 10.78 -12.18
C GLU A 44 2.72 10.78 -12.84
N ARG A 45 2.83 11.39 -14.02
CA ARG A 45 4.09 11.46 -14.75
C ARG A 45 5.13 12.29 -14.01
N ALA A 46 4.71 13.41 -13.41
CA ALA A 46 5.58 14.27 -12.62
C ALA A 46 6.22 13.52 -11.45
N TYR A 47 5.45 12.72 -10.70
CA TYR A 47 6.00 11.96 -9.57
C TYR A 47 6.69 10.65 -9.98
N ARG A 48 6.33 10.06 -11.12
CA ARG A 48 6.98 8.85 -11.65
C ARG A 48 8.36 9.13 -12.24
N THR A 49 8.65 10.36 -12.70
CA THR A 49 9.97 10.66 -13.28
C THR A 49 11.09 10.50 -12.26
N ARG A 50 12.22 9.92 -12.67
CA ARG A 50 13.43 9.84 -11.83
C ARG A 50 14.51 10.84 -12.25
N ILE A 51 14.41 11.39 -13.47
CA ILE A 51 15.39 12.32 -14.04
C ILE A 51 14.66 13.39 -14.87
N PRO A 52 14.67 14.67 -14.44
CA PRO A 52 15.08 15.12 -13.10
C PRO A 52 14.23 14.44 -12.01
N PRO A 53 14.71 14.37 -10.75
CA PRO A 53 13.87 13.91 -9.65
C PRO A 53 12.62 14.82 -9.54
N PRO A 54 11.47 14.28 -9.07
CA PRO A 54 10.29 15.09 -8.88
C PRO A 54 10.54 16.18 -7.84
N ASP A 55 9.82 17.29 -8.02
CA ASP A 55 9.66 18.28 -6.95
C ASP A 55 8.64 17.75 -5.94
N PHE A 56 9.02 17.74 -4.66
CA PHE A 56 8.16 17.29 -3.57
C PHE A 56 7.64 18.44 -2.68
N THR A 57 7.93 19.69 -3.05
CA THR A 57 7.58 20.88 -2.25
C THR A 57 6.09 20.96 -1.91
N ASN A 58 5.22 20.58 -2.84
CA ASN A 58 3.76 20.65 -2.67
C ASN A 58 3.12 19.32 -2.21
N VAL A 59 3.92 18.33 -1.77
CA VAL A 59 3.39 17.08 -1.23
C VAL A 59 2.97 17.30 0.23
N ILE A 60 1.72 16.98 0.54
CA ILE A 60 1.15 17.13 1.88
C ILE A 60 1.77 16.12 2.84
N ASP A 61 2.19 16.60 4.00
CA ASP A 61 2.88 15.83 5.03
C ASP A 61 2.14 15.91 6.37
N PHE A 62 1.20 14.99 6.60
CA PHE A 62 0.41 14.94 7.84
C PHE A 62 1.22 14.55 9.08
N ALA A 63 2.37 13.89 8.91
CA ALA A 63 3.23 13.48 10.02
C ALA A 63 4.26 14.57 10.41
N ASN A 64 4.50 15.56 9.55
CA ASN A 64 5.39 16.68 9.80
C ASN A 64 4.80 17.99 9.24
N LEU A 65 4.06 18.70 10.09
CA LEU A 65 3.36 19.94 9.71
C LEU A 65 4.31 21.05 9.25
N GLU A 66 5.55 21.10 9.77
CA GLU A 66 6.55 22.11 9.41
C GLU A 66 7.06 21.98 7.97
N ARG A 67 6.88 20.82 7.33
CA ARG A 67 7.26 20.59 5.94
C ARG A 67 6.21 21.05 4.93
N ASN A 68 5.04 21.44 5.38
CA ASN A 68 3.96 21.85 4.49
C ASN A 68 4.09 23.32 4.09
N THR A 69 3.74 23.61 2.84
CA THR A 69 3.51 24.99 2.41
C THR A 69 2.29 25.57 3.14
N GLN A 70 2.17 26.91 3.16
CA GLN A 70 0.97 27.55 3.71
C GLN A 70 -0.30 27.09 2.99
N GLU A 71 -0.24 26.91 1.67
CA GLU A 71 -1.36 26.39 0.89
C GLU A 71 -1.78 24.98 1.33
N ASN A 72 -0.82 24.09 1.62
CA ASN A 72 -1.12 22.77 2.16
C ASN A 72 -1.77 22.87 3.55
N LEU A 73 -1.23 23.71 4.43
CA LEU A 73 -1.79 23.94 5.76
C LEU A 73 -3.23 24.48 5.70
N ASP A 74 -3.51 25.39 4.77
CA ASP A 74 -4.83 25.99 4.60
C ASP A 74 -5.89 24.98 4.10
N ARG A 75 -5.46 23.93 3.37
CA ARG A 75 -6.30 22.82 2.90
C ARG A 75 -6.56 21.77 3.98
N MET A 76 -5.65 21.64 4.93
CA MET A 76 -5.72 20.65 6.01
C MET A 76 -6.67 21.10 7.12
N VAL A 77 -7.45 20.16 7.64
CA VAL A 77 -8.30 20.38 8.82
C VAL A 77 -7.99 19.29 9.84
N LYS A 78 -7.46 19.68 11.00
CA LYS A 78 -7.29 18.79 12.16
C LYS A 78 -8.68 18.40 12.67
N VAL A 79 -8.93 17.11 12.84
CA VAL A 79 -10.20 16.56 13.34
C VAL A 79 -9.93 15.66 14.55
N GLU A 80 -10.86 15.66 15.50
CA GLU A 80 -10.83 14.75 16.64
C GLU A 80 -11.63 13.49 16.32
N LEU A 81 -11.03 12.32 16.56
CA LEU A 81 -11.69 11.03 16.39
C LEU A 81 -12.72 10.82 17.52
N LYS A 82 -13.83 10.16 17.21
CA LYS A 82 -14.89 9.84 18.18
C LYS A 82 -14.37 8.99 19.33
N HIS A 83 -13.50 8.04 18.99
CA HIS A 83 -12.84 7.16 19.94
C HIS A 83 -11.32 7.27 19.77
N ASP A 84 -10.60 7.19 20.88
CA ASP A 84 -9.15 7.01 20.86
C ASP A 84 -8.85 5.60 20.34
N LEU A 85 -8.04 5.51 19.28
CA LEU A 85 -7.70 4.23 18.67
C LEU A 85 -6.96 3.30 19.64
N ALA A 86 -6.08 3.84 20.50
CA ALA A 86 -5.34 3.06 21.47
C ALA A 86 -6.25 2.46 22.56
N ALA A 87 -7.42 3.04 22.77
CA ALA A 87 -8.45 2.49 23.66
C ALA A 87 -9.29 1.38 22.99
N LEU A 88 -9.28 1.29 21.66
CA LEU A 88 -10.01 0.27 20.91
C LEU A 88 -9.19 -0.98 20.63
N SER A 89 -7.88 -0.84 20.35
CA SER A 89 -6.98 -1.95 20.09
C SER A 89 -5.53 -1.62 20.50
N PRO A 90 -4.78 -2.56 21.09
CA PRO A 90 -3.39 -2.34 21.49
C PRO A 90 -2.42 -2.19 20.31
N LEU A 91 -2.89 -2.43 19.08
CA LEU A 91 -2.11 -2.22 17.86
C LEU A 91 -1.87 -0.73 17.58
N PHE A 92 -2.71 0.14 18.16
CA PHE A 92 -2.61 1.59 17.99
C PHE A 92 -1.93 2.26 19.18
N GLY A 93 -1.32 3.42 18.93
CA GLY A 93 -0.70 4.25 19.97
C GLY A 93 0.80 4.02 20.15
N GLU A 94 1.37 4.66 21.18
CA GLU A 94 2.79 4.61 21.61
C GLU A 94 3.86 5.12 20.64
N SER A 95 3.53 5.53 19.41
CA SER A 95 4.49 6.18 18.52
C SER A 95 4.73 7.64 18.94
N LYS A 96 6.00 8.05 19.06
CA LYS A 96 6.38 9.42 19.48
C LYS A 96 5.72 10.46 18.58
N GLY A 97 4.86 11.31 19.16
CA GLY A 97 4.13 12.35 18.43
C GLY A 97 2.87 11.86 17.70
N ASN A 98 2.31 10.72 18.10
CA ASN A 98 0.96 10.29 17.75
C ASN A 98 -0.01 10.65 18.89
N GLU A 99 -0.94 11.56 18.60
CA GLU A 99 -2.16 11.73 19.38
C GLU A 99 -3.17 10.74 18.79
N ALA A 100 -3.31 9.53 19.36
CA ALA A 100 -4.13 8.43 18.79
C ALA A 100 -5.63 8.75 18.63
N LYS A 101 -6.05 9.94 19.10
CA LYS A 101 -7.38 10.54 18.94
C LYS A 101 -7.45 11.64 17.87
N VAL A 102 -6.38 11.87 17.10
CA VAL A 102 -6.29 12.94 16.10
C VAL A 102 -6.18 12.37 14.70
N GLY A 103 -7.03 12.89 13.82
CA GLY A 103 -6.90 12.72 12.39
C GLY A 103 -6.85 14.06 11.67
N TYR A 104 -6.78 13.98 10.35
CA TYR A 104 -6.89 15.12 9.46
C TYR A 104 -7.85 14.81 8.33
N THR A 105 -8.55 15.84 7.85
CA THR A 105 -9.29 15.80 6.58
C THR A 105 -8.79 16.93 5.66
N LEU A 106 -9.26 16.93 4.42
CA LEU A 106 -8.93 17.93 3.42
C LEU A 106 -10.20 18.61 2.94
N LYS A 107 -10.21 19.95 2.93
CA LYS A 107 -11.37 20.75 2.49
C LYS A 107 -11.82 20.39 1.08
N ASP A 108 -10.85 20.20 0.18
CA ASP A 108 -11.11 19.92 -1.23
C ASP A 108 -11.56 18.46 -1.50
N PHE A 109 -11.37 17.56 -0.53
CA PHE A 109 -11.67 16.13 -0.66
C PHE A 109 -12.53 15.65 0.52
N PRO A 110 -13.79 16.14 0.62
CA PRO A 110 -14.69 15.80 1.71
C PRO A 110 -14.89 14.28 1.81
N GLY A 111 -14.69 13.76 3.02
CA GLY A 111 -14.79 12.33 3.32
C GLY A 111 -13.47 11.57 3.37
N VAL A 112 -12.32 12.18 3.06
CA VAL A 112 -11.03 11.58 3.42
C VAL A 112 -10.73 11.82 4.90
N VAL A 113 -10.27 10.79 5.60
CA VAL A 113 -9.72 10.89 6.95
C VAL A 113 -8.34 10.26 6.96
N ILE A 114 -7.33 10.98 7.45
CA ILE A 114 -5.93 10.55 7.48
C ILE A 114 -5.46 10.54 8.92
N ILE A 115 -4.87 9.42 9.35
CA ILE A 115 -4.40 9.20 10.71
C ILE A 115 -2.90 8.88 10.61
N PRO A 116 -2.02 9.87 10.81
CA PRO A 116 -0.59 9.67 10.68
C PRO A 116 -0.04 8.85 11.86
N ARG A 117 0.90 7.95 11.59
CA ARG A 117 1.62 7.13 12.60
C ARG A 117 0.71 6.36 13.56
N ALA A 118 -0.45 5.88 13.09
CA ALA A 118 -1.48 5.24 13.92
C ALA A 118 -0.97 4.06 14.74
N PHE A 119 -0.04 3.26 14.18
CA PHE A 119 0.48 2.05 14.79
C PHE A 119 1.77 2.26 15.61
N SER A 120 1.92 1.48 16.67
CA SER A 120 3.19 1.37 17.40
C SER A 120 4.27 0.71 16.54
N PRO A 121 5.58 0.91 16.85
CA PRO A 121 6.67 0.23 16.16
C PRO A 121 6.53 -1.30 16.10
N ASP A 122 6.15 -1.93 17.22
CA ASP A 122 6.02 -3.38 17.32
C ASP A 122 4.79 -3.89 16.56
N ALA A 123 3.66 -3.17 16.64
CA ALA A 123 2.47 -3.51 15.85
C ALA A 123 2.78 -3.50 14.35
N GLN A 124 3.57 -2.54 13.86
CA GLN A 124 4.00 -2.54 12.46
C GLN A 124 4.79 -3.80 12.09
N LYS A 125 5.70 -4.27 12.95
CA LYS A 125 6.43 -5.53 12.72
C LYS A 125 5.48 -6.72 12.68
N ASP A 126 4.56 -6.83 13.63
CA ASP A 126 3.65 -7.96 13.73
C ASP A 126 2.68 -8.04 12.54
N ILE A 127 2.15 -6.89 12.10
CA ILE A 127 1.29 -6.83 10.91
C ILE A 127 2.08 -7.19 9.65
N ILE A 128 3.34 -6.74 9.51
CA ILE A 128 4.21 -7.14 8.39
C ILE A 128 4.43 -8.65 8.39
N LYS A 129 4.74 -9.25 9.56
CA LYS A 129 4.88 -10.71 9.71
C LYS A 129 3.61 -11.42 9.25
N SER A 130 2.45 -10.96 9.71
CA SER A 130 1.17 -11.56 9.34
C SER A 130 0.87 -11.45 7.85
N CYS A 131 1.10 -10.28 7.24
CA CYS A 131 0.93 -10.06 5.81
C CYS A 131 1.81 -11.00 4.97
N LEU A 132 3.08 -11.17 5.35
CA LEU A 132 4.01 -11.97 4.55
C LEU A 132 3.86 -13.48 4.79
N ARG A 133 3.57 -13.88 6.03
CA ARG A 133 3.55 -15.29 6.45
C ARG A 133 2.16 -15.89 6.52
N ASN A 134 1.21 -15.22 7.16
CA ASN A 134 -0.09 -15.80 7.49
C ASN A 134 -1.11 -15.55 6.38
N HIS A 135 -1.18 -14.32 5.87
CA HIS A 135 -2.15 -13.96 4.84
C HIS A 135 -1.79 -14.52 3.47
N ALA A 136 -0.51 -14.87 3.24
CA ALA A 136 -0.03 -15.53 2.03
C ALA A 136 -0.34 -17.04 1.96
N LYS A 137 -0.99 -17.59 2.98
CA LYS A 137 -1.43 -18.99 3.01
C LYS A 137 -2.79 -19.14 2.36
N HIS A 138 -3.06 -20.34 1.84
CA HIS A 138 -4.41 -20.72 1.47
C HIS A 138 -5.33 -20.68 2.70
N PRO A 139 -6.61 -20.32 2.54
CA PRO A 139 -7.33 -20.18 1.26
C PRO A 139 -7.27 -18.78 0.61
N ASN A 140 -6.47 -17.84 1.15
CA ASN A 140 -6.33 -16.56 0.47
C ASN A 140 -5.58 -16.76 -0.85
N LEU A 141 -6.00 -16.04 -1.88
CA LEU A 141 -5.39 -16.13 -3.21
C LEU A 141 -4.43 -14.97 -3.43
N SER A 142 -3.37 -15.23 -4.18
CA SER A 142 -2.38 -14.25 -4.60
C SER A 142 -2.23 -14.21 -6.12
N ASN A 143 -1.47 -13.23 -6.61
CA ASN A 143 -1.08 -13.19 -8.01
C ASN A 143 -0.17 -14.38 -8.43
N LEU A 144 0.43 -15.10 -7.49
CA LEU A 144 1.29 -16.25 -7.80
C LEU A 144 0.44 -17.49 -8.13
N ASP A 145 -0.73 -17.64 -7.51
CA ASP A 145 -1.67 -18.74 -7.75
C ASP A 145 -2.19 -18.79 -9.19
N ALA A 146 -2.02 -17.70 -9.95
CA ALA A 146 -2.31 -17.65 -11.38
C ALA A 146 -1.38 -18.49 -12.25
N HIS A 147 -0.16 -18.72 -11.78
CA HIS A 147 0.91 -19.26 -12.62
C HIS A 147 1.64 -20.42 -11.95
N TYR A 148 1.64 -20.48 -10.62
CA TYR A 148 2.40 -21.42 -9.82
C TYR A 148 1.47 -22.32 -8.99
N GLU A 149 1.90 -23.55 -8.73
CA GLU A 149 1.28 -24.43 -7.74
C GLU A 149 1.78 -24.04 -6.35
N VAL A 150 1.26 -22.91 -5.84
CA VAL A 150 1.65 -22.35 -4.54
C VAL A 150 1.25 -23.33 -3.42
N PRO A 151 2.17 -23.68 -2.48
CA PRO A 151 1.84 -24.54 -1.36
C PRO A 151 0.76 -23.96 -0.45
N ASP A 152 -0.02 -24.82 0.22
CA ASP A 152 -1.05 -24.40 1.19
C ASP A 152 -0.49 -23.49 2.29
N ASP A 153 0.74 -23.75 2.74
CA ASP A 153 1.43 -22.96 3.76
C ASP A 153 2.07 -21.67 3.21
N GLY A 154 1.84 -21.35 1.94
CA GLY A 154 2.33 -20.18 1.24
C GLY A 154 3.82 -20.27 0.85
N ILE A 155 4.26 -19.28 0.06
CA ILE A 155 5.66 -19.17 -0.39
C ILE A 155 6.63 -18.81 0.75
N TRP A 156 6.13 -18.10 1.78
CA TRP A 156 6.98 -17.59 2.85
C TRP A 156 7.66 -18.70 3.65
N SER A 157 6.97 -19.80 3.95
CA SER A 157 7.54 -20.92 4.69
C SER A 157 8.69 -21.59 3.95
N LEU A 158 8.64 -21.67 2.61
CA LEU A 158 9.76 -22.15 1.80
C LEU A 158 10.91 -21.13 1.79
N HIS A 159 10.59 -19.84 1.64
CA HIS A 159 11.59 -18.77 1.69
C HIS A 159 12.33 -18.74 3.03
N GLU A 160 11.63 -18.94 4.14
CA GLU A 160 12.20 -18.98 5.48
C GLU A 160 13.19 -20.13 5.66
N LYS A 161 12.85 -21.34 5.19
CA LYS A 161 13.77 -22.50 5.23
C LYS A 161 15.05 -22.24 4.42
N VAL A 162 14.92 -21.63 3.24
CA VAL A 162 16.07 -21.25 2.41
C VAL A 162 16.92 -20.20 3.11
N PHE A 163 16.29 -19.15 3.65
CA PHE A 163 16.98 -18.07 4.36
C PHE A 163 17.77 -18.59 5.57
N LYS A 164 17.23 -19.56 6.31
CA LYS A 164 17.89 -20.20 7.46
C LYS A 164 18.94 -21.25 7.06
N GLY A 165 19.08 -21.56 5.77
CA GLY A 165 19.98 -22.61 5.28
C GLY A 165 19.49 -24.04 5.59
N GLU A 166 18.23 -24.20 5.96
CA GLU A 166 17.58 -25.50 6.20
C GLU A 166 17.21 -26.21 4.88
N LEU A 167 17.08 -25.44 3.79
CA LEU A 167 16.78 -25.93 2.45
C LEU A 167 17.68 -25.23 1.43
N SER A 168 18.28 -25.98 0.50
CA SER A 168 19.07 -25.40 -0.60
C SER A 168 18.16 -24.87 -1.71
N GLU A 169 18.52 -23.77 -2.37
CA GLU A 169 17.81 -23.32 -3.58
C GLU A 169 17.93 -24.32 -4.74
N ASP A 170 18.98 -25.15 -4.74
CA ASP A 170 19.19 -26.21 -5.73
C ASP A 170 18.39 -27.49 -5.41
N ASP A 171 17.71 -27.54 -4.26
CA ASP A 171 16.89 -28.70 -3.87
C ASP A 171 15.60 -28.73 -4.72
N PRO A 172 15.27 -29.85 -5.41
CA PRO A 172 14.04 -29.97 -6.18
C PRO A 172 12.76 -29.70 -5.37
N SER A 173 12.77 -29.93 -4.05
CA SER A 173 11.63 -29.63 -3.16
C SER A 173 11.47 -28.15 -2.84
N CYS A 174 12.46 -27.31 -3.19
CA CYS A 174 12.42 -25.86 -3.07
C CYS A 174 11.73 -25.19 -4.25
N VAL A 175 11.67 -25.87 -5.40
CA VAL A 175 11.09 -25.33 -6.63
C VAL A 175 9.56 -25.37 -6.54
N VAL A 176 8.92 -24.22 -6.78
CA VAL A 176 7.47 -24.13 -6.91
C VAL A 176 7.13 -24.30 -8.38
N PRO A 177 6.48 -25.41 -8.78
CA PRO A 177 6.27 -25.71 -10.18
C PRO A 177 5.24 -24.76 -10.80
N LEU A 178 5.34 -24.61 -12.12
CA LEU A 178 4.32 -23.90 -12.89
C LEU A 178 3.07 -24.77 -13.01
N LYS A 179 1.89 -24.16 -12.96
CA LYS A 179 0.65 -24.85 -13.27
C LYS A 179 0.71 -25.37 -14.70
N ALA A 180 0.43 -26.66 -14.89
CA ALA A 180 0.29 -27.24 -16.21
C ALA A 180 -0.79 -26.47 -17.02
N ASN A 181 -0.59 -26.30 -18.33
CA ASN A 181 -1.64 -25.80 -19.22
C ASN A 181 -2.80 -26.82 -19.25
N LYS A 182 -3.71 -26.73 -18.28
CA LYS A 182 -5.01 -27.38 -18.35
C LYS A 182 -6.00 -26.34 -18.83
N ASP A 183 -6.67 -26.65 -19.94
CA ASP A 183 -7.75 -25.85 -20.52
C ASP A 183 -9.03 -25.86 -19.65
N ASP A 184 -9.03 -26.63 -18.54
CA ASP A 184 -10.19 -26.92 -17.69
C ASP A 184 -10.18 -26.25 -16.30
N ASP A 185 -9.30 -25.27 -16.03
CA ASP A 185 -9.31 -24.53 -14.75
C ASP A 185 -10.40 -23.43 -14.75
N GLU A 186 -11.67 -23.82 -14.94
CA GLU A 186 -12.83 -22.94 -14.77
C GLU A 186 -12.94 -22.37 -13.34
N ASP A 187 -12.35 -23.06 -12.36
CA ASP A 187 -12.54 -22.73 -10.94
C ASP A 187 -11.64 -21.56 -10.46
N ILE A 188 -10.43 -21.40 -11.00
CA ILE A 188 -9.50 -20.31 -10.61
C ILE A 188 -9.22 -19.36 -11.78
N GLY A 189 -9.57 -19.75 -13.02
CA GLY A 189 -9.27 -19.00 -14.24
C GLY A 189 -9.75 -17.55 -14.20
N ALA A 190 -10.97 -17.25 -13.74
CA ALA A 190 -11.46 -15.88 -13.75
C ALA A 190 -10.79 -14.95 -12.71
N TYR A 191 -10.29 -15.50 -11.61
CA TYR A 191 -9.66 -14.78 -10.50
C TYR A 191 -8.15 -14.63 -10.65
N SER A 192 -7.58 -15.32 -11.64
CA SER A 192 -6.14 -15.44 -11.84
C SER A 192 -5.68 -15.18 -13.27
N ASN A 193 -6.59 -14.84 -14.18
CA ASN A 193 -6.32 -14.48 -15.58
C ASN A 193 -5.57 -13.13 -15.73
N THR A 194 -4.43 -13.04 -15.06
CA THR A 194 -3.26 -12.29 -15.52
C THR A 194 -2.81 -12.94 -16.83
N PRO A 195 -2.44 -12.18 -17.89
CA PRO A 195 -1.98 -12.76 -19.14
C PRO A 195 -0.91 -13.83 -18.87
N LYS A 196 -1.15 -15.07 -19.32
CA LYS A 196 -0.17 -16.16 -19.23
C LYS A 196 1.08 -15.72 -20.00
N ASP A 197 2.14 -15.33 -19.28
CA ASP A 197 3.39 -14.97 -19.91
C ASP A 197 4.09 -16.27 -20.32
N SER A 198 4.11 -16.54 -21.64
CA SER A 198 4.73 -17.73 -22.25
C SER A 198 6.24 -17.86 -22.00
N HIS A 199 6.86 -16.89 -21.32
CA HIS A 199 8.26 -16.90 -20.89
C HIS A 199 8.45 -17.06 -19.36
N LEU A 200 7.42 -17.48 -18.62
CA LEU A 200 7.54 -17.75 -17.19
C LEU A 200 8.50 -18.92 -16.93
N ALA A 201 9.48 -18.66 -16.07
CA ALA A 201 10.39 -19.67 -15.55
C ALA A 201 9.91 -20.16 -14.17
N GLU A 202 10.24 -21.41 -13.86
CA GLU A 202 10.26 -21.90 -12.48
C GLU A 202 11.33 -21.13 -11.70
N LEU A 203 10.97 -20.68 -10.50
CA LEU A 203 11.82 -19.80 -9.72
C LEU A 203 11.93 -20.28 -8.27
N PRO A 204 13.06 -19.99 -7.60
CA PRO A 204 13.19 -20.28 -6.18
C PRO A 204 12.29 -19.35 -5.34
N PRO A 205 11.93 -19.76 -4.12
CA PRO A 205 11.07 -19.00 -3.21
C PRO A 205 11.59 -17.58 -2.94
N SER A 206 12.91 -17.40 -2.86
CA SER A 206 13.60 -16.11 -2.67
C SER A 206 13.30 -15.12 -3.81
N GLN A 207 13.08 -15.60 -5.03
CA GLN A 207 12.68 -14.77 -6.17
C GLN A 207 11.16 -14.62 -6.28
N LEU A 208 10.41 -15.69 -5.97
CA LEU A 208 8.94 -15.66 -6.02
C LEU A 208 8.35 -14.70 -4.99
N ILE A 209 8.92 -14.62 -3.78
CA ILE A 209 8.42 -13.68 -2.76
C ILE A 209 8.54 -12.23 -3.24
N ARG A 210 9.59 -11.90 -4.01
CA ARG A 210 9.77 -10.58 -4.65
C ARG A 210 8.83 -10.35 -5.84
N ARG A 211 8.14 -11.39 -6.32
CA ARG A 211 7.08 -11.35 -7.35
C ARG A 211 5.67 -11.35 -6.77
N LEU A 212 5.51 -11.44 -5.45
CA LEU A 212 4.23 -11.19 -4.80
C LEU A 212 3.82 -9.72 -5.06
N ARG A 213 2.57 -9.52 -5.46
CA ARG A 213 1.99 -8.23 -5.86
C ARG A 213 0.68 -7.96 -5.15
N TRP A 214 -0.18 -8.97 -5.03
CA TRP A 214 -1.41 -8.85 -4.27
C TRP A 214 -1.80 -10.16 -3.60
N ILE A 215 -2.57 -10.03 -2.52
CA ILE A 215 -3.34 -11.09 -1.87
C ILE A 215 -4.77 -10.58 -1.66
N THR A 216 -5.76 -11.45 -1.88
CA THR A 216 -7.19 -11.18 -1.62
C THR A 216 -7.68 -11.98 -0.41
N CYS A 217 -8.26 -11.28 0.56
CA CYS A 217 -8.81 -11.84 1.80
C CYS A 217 -10.34 -11.73 1.82
N GLY A 218 -11.03 -12.72 2.38
CA GLY A 218 -12.50 -12.72 2.46
C GLY A 218 -13.18 -13.03 1.12
N TYR A 219 -14.12 -12.19 0.69
CA TYR A 219 -14.71 -12.28 -0.65
C TYR A 219 -13.66 -12.06 -1.72
N GLN A 220 -13.54 -13.02 -2.63
CA GLN A 220 -12.55 -12.98 -3.69
C GLN A 220 -12.98 -12.03 -4.81
N TYR A 221 -12.06 -11.19 -5.25
CA TYR A 221 -12.30 -10.22 -6.32
C TYR A 221 -11.98 -10.83 -7.67
N ASN A 222 -12.97 -10.86 -8.57
CA ASN A 222 -12.77 -11.28 -9.95
C ASN A 222 -12.20 -10.11 -10.75
N TRP A 223 -10.92 -10.19 -11.15
CA TRP A 223 -10.24 -9.13 -11.89
C TRP A 223 -10.79 -8.92 -13.32
N LEU A 224 -11.35 -9.96 -13.95
CA LEU A 224 -11.94 -9.86 -15.28
C LEU A 224 -13.31 -9.20 -15.24
N GLU A 225 -14.18 -9.69 -14.36
CA GLU A 225 -15.56 -9.20 -14.23
C GLU A 225 -15.67 -7.92 -13.40
N LYS A 226 -14.62 -7.59 -12.65
CA LYS A 226 -14.53 -6.45 -11.73
C LYS A 226 -15.60 -6.46 -10.65
N LYS A 227 -15.93 -7.65 -10.15
CA LYS A 227 -16.97 -7.93 -9.15
C LYS A 227 -16.49 -8.92 -8.10
N TYR A 228 -17.13 -8.91 -6.94
CA TYR A 228 -16.90 -9.92 -5.90
C TYR A 228 -17.67 -11.20 -6.19
N ALA A 229 -17.01 -12.34 -5.97
CA ALA A 229 -17.60 -13.67 -6.06
C ALA A 229 -18.38 -13.98 -4.78
N LEU A 230 -19.69 -14.13 -4.87
CA LEU A 230 -20.52 -14.33 -3.68
C LEU A 230 -20.46 -15.77 -3.15
N ASP A 231 -20.14 -16.70 -4.04
CA ASP A 231 -19.97 -18.12 -3.82
C ASP A 231 -18.58 -18.46 -3.23
N LYS A 232 -17.57 -17.61 -3.45
CA LYS A 232 -16.20 -17.81 -2.94
C LYS A 232 -15.88 -16.85 -1.80
N ARG A 233 -16.36 -17.22 -0.61
CA ARG A 233 -16.11 -16.51 0.65
C ARG A 233 -15.21 -17.33 1.56
N PHE A 234 -14.02 -16.80 1.82
CA PHE A 234 -13.14 -17.33 2.87
C PHE A 234 -13.30 -16.55 4.18
N PRO A 235 -12.90 -17.12 5.33
CA PRO A 235 -12.82 -16.37 6.57
C PRO A 235 -11.95 -15.12 6.39
N PHE A 236 -12.45 -13.97 6.82
CA PHE A 236 -11.67 -12.74 6.81
C PHE A 236 -10.68 -12.76 8.00
N PRO A 237 -9.39 -12.42 7.81
CA PRO A 237 -8.41 -12.53 8.89
C PRO A 237 -8.71 -11.59 10.06
N GLU A 238 -8.67 -12.13 11.28
CA GLU A 238 -9.13 -11.47 12.50
C GLU A 238 -8.26 -10.27 12.90
N ASP A 239 -6.95 -10.38 12.73
CA ASP A 239 -5.97 -9.33 13.05
C ASP A 239 -6.20 -8.04 12.25
N ILE A 240 -6.39 -8.14 10.93
CA ILE A 240 -6.71 -6.97 10.11
C ILE A 240 -8.20 -6.56 10.21
N SER A 241 -9.08 -7.49 10.61
CA SER A 241 -10.49 -7.19 10.92
C SER A 241 -10.60 -6.24 12.11
N ASP A 242 -9.88 -6.52 13.20
CA ASP A 242 -9.89 -5.72 14.43
C ASP A 242 -9.43 -4.28 14.16
N ILE A 243 -8.36 -4.12 13.37
CA ILE A 243 -7.86 -2.82 12.91
C ILE A 243 -8.96 -2.04 12.19
N ALA A 244 -9.62 -2.67 11.22
CA ALA A 244 -10.63 -2.01 10.39
C ALA A 244 -11.89 -1.62 11.19
N ILE A 245 -12.36 -2.51 12.06
CA ILE A 245 -13.51 -2.23 12.94
C ILE A 245 -13.17 -1.08 13.90
N SER A 246 -11.99 -1.10 14.51
CA SER A 246 -11.53 -0.04 15.41
C SER A 246 -11.50 1.32 14.72
N VAL A 247 -10.97 1.37 13.50
CA VAL A 247 -10.92 2.62 12.72
C VAL A 247 -12.31 3.07 12.31
N ALA A 248 -13.18 2.17 11.84
CA ALA A 248 -14.56 2.51 11.48
C ALA A 248 -15.32 3.15 12.66
N LYS A 249 -15.15 2.62 13.87
CA LYS A 249 -15.69 3.21 15.11
C LYS A 249 -15.09 4.59 15.41
N ALA A 250 -13.77 4.72 15.33
CA ALA A 250 -13.09 5.97 15.63
C ALA A 250 -13.44 7.11 14.67
N ILE A 251 -13.74 6.81 13.40
CA ILE A 251 -14.07 7.82 12.38
C ILE A 251 -15.57 8.12 12.25
N GLU A 252 -16.44 7.50 13.03
CA GLU A 252 -17.86 7.86 13.05
C GLU A 252 -18.03 9.29 13.60
N GLY A 253 -18.81 10.13 12.92
CA GLY A 253 -19.00 11.54 13.28
C GLY A 253 -17.82 12.44 12.91
N VAL A 254 -16.77 11.92 12.27
CA VAL A 254 -15.58 12.67 11.88
C VAL A 254 -15.76 13.32 10.51
N GLY A 255 -15.35 14.58 10.38
CA GLY A 255 -15.33 15.31 9.12
C GLY A 255 -15.26 16.83 9.33
N HIS A 256 -15.55 17.58 8.28
CA HIS A 256 -15.52 19.04 8.31
C HIS A 256 -16.66 19.62 7.46
N ILE A 257 -17.27 20.69 7.97
CA ILE A 257 -18.28 21.49 7.28
C ILE A 257 -17.78 22.93 7.29
N GLU A 258 -17.69 23.52 6.10
CA GLU A 258 -17.33 24.92 5.88
C GLU A 258 -18.48 25.85 6.27
N ALA A 259 -18.18 27.14 6.42
CA ALA A 259 -19.16 28.14 6.83
C ALA A 259 -20.34 28.29 5.85
N ASP A 260 -20.15 27.94 4.57
CA ASP A 260 -21.19 27.95 3.53
C ASP A 260 -22.05 26.67 3.52
N GLY A 261 -21.79 25.73 4.42
CA GLY A 261 -22.49 24.45 4.54
C GLY A 261 -21.95 23.35 3.62
N SER A 262 -20.93 23.62 2.80
CA SER A 262 -20.23 22.60 2.03
C SER A 262 -19.33 21.74 2.94
N GLY A 263 -18.99 20.53 2.50
CA GLY A 263 -18.17 19.59 3.26
C GLY A 263 -18.86 18.25 3.49
N TYR A 264 -18.35 17.49 4.46
CA TYR A 264 -18.86 16.16 4.78
C TYR A 264 -18.50 15.75 6.21
N VAL A 265 -19.42 15.04 6.85
CA VAL A 265 -19.20 14.32 8.11
C VAL A 265 -19.57 12.87 7.89
N ASN A 266 -18.67 11.95 8.25
CA ASN A 266 -18.94 10.53 8.17
C ASN A 266 -20.03 10.15 9.18
N ARG A 267 -21.18 9.70 8.71
CA ARG A 267 -22.30 9.24 9.56
C ARG A 267 -22.46 7.73 9.56
N TYR A 268 -21.52 7.00 8.95
CA TYR A 268 -21.55 5.56 8.96
C TYR A 268 -21.33 5.05 10.39
N GLU A 269 -22.27 4.26 10.91
CA GLU A 269 -22.22 3.69 12.26
C GLU A 269 -21.09 2.67 12.35
N GLY A 270 -20.06 2.95 13.13
CA GLY A 270 -18.85 2.12 13.17
C GLY A 270 -19.10 0.70 13.68
N ASP A 271 -20.08 0.52 14.58
CA ASP A 271 -20.50 -0.80 15.08
C ASP A 271 -21.19 -1.67 14.01
N LYS A 272 -21.63 -1.08 12.89
CA LYS A 272 -22.22 -1.81 11.77
C LYS A 272 -21.20 -2.23 10.71
N TYR A 273 -19.95 -1.74 10.81
CA TYR A 273 -18.91 -2.05 9.85
C TYR A 273 -18.52 -3.53 9.90
N LYS A 274 -18.48 -4.17 8.74
CA LYS A 274 -18.11 -5.57 8.57
C LYS A 274 -16.96 -5.68 7.56
N PRO A 275 -15.75 -6.03 8.01
CA PRO A 275 -14.66 -6.40 7.13
C PRO A 275 -15.03 -7.68 6.35
N GLU A 276 -15.22 -7.55 5.05
CA GLU A 276 -15.74 -8.62 4.20
C GLU A 276 -14.82 -8.94 3.04
N ALA A 277 -14.10 -7.93 2.54
CA ALA A 277 -13.12 -8.08 1.48
C ALA A 277 -11.86 -7.26 1.79
N GLY A 278 -10.71 -7.80 1.42
CA GLY A 278 -9.42 -7.18 1.68
C GLY A 278 -8.46 -7.41 0.52
N VAL A 279 -7.63 -6.41 0.23
CA VAL A 279 -6.55 -6.52 -0.75
C VAL A 279 -5.26 -6.04 -0.10
N ILE A 280 -4.31 -6.95 0.05
CA ILE A 280 -2.94 -6.64 0.47
C ILE A 280 -2.11 -6.47 -0.79
N ASN A 281 -1.57 -5.28 -1.01
CA ASN A 281 -0.71 -4.95 -2.15
C ASN A 281 0.75 -4.87 -1.70
N TYR A 282 1.63 -5.49 -2.48
CA TYR A 282 3.08 -5.49 -2.28
C TYR A 282 3.75 -4.73 -3.43
N TYR A 283 4.37 -3.61 -3.10
CA TYR A 283 5.05 -2.75 -4.07
C TYR A 283 6.55 -2.84 -3.88
N GLN A 284 7.27 -3.17 -4.95
CA GLN A 284 8.71 -2.97 -5.05
C GLN A 284 9.02 -1.49 -5.39
N LEU A 285 10.26 -1.03 -5.20
CA LEU A 285 10.66 0.38 -5.41
C LEU A 285 10.34 0.97 -6.80
N LYS A 286 10.16 0.13 -7.82
CA LYS A 286 9.85 0.55 -9.20
C LYS A 286 8.38 0.39 -9.57
N ASP A 287 7.58 -0.18 -8.68
CA ASP A 287 6.16 -0.38 -8.92
C ASP A 287 5.41 0.94 -8.80
N SER A 288 4.24 0.98 -9.45
CA SER A 288 3.34 2.13 -9.43
C SER A 288 1.92 1.64 -9.66
N LEU A 289 0.94 2.29 -9.03
CA LEU A 289 -0.48 2.07 -9.28
C LEU A 289 -1.07 3.28 -10.00
N MET A 290 -1.68 3.04 -11.17
CA MET A 290 -2.28 4.09 -11.99
C MET A 290 -3.65 4.53 -11.45
N ALA A 291 -4.13 5.67 -11.95
CA ALA A 291 -5.41 6.29 -11.63
C ALA A 291 -6.60 5.33 -11.80
N HIS A 292 -7.19 4.95 -10.68
CA HIS A 292 -8.37 4.08 -10.59
C HIS A 292 -9.34 4.57 -9.52
N VAL A 293 -10.51 3.93 -9.46
CA VAL A 293 -11.55 4.16 -8.45
C VAL A 293 -12.00 2.79 -7.95
N ASP A 294 -12.16 2.65 -6.64
CA ASP A 294 -12.70 1.46 -6.01
C ASP A 294 -14.21 1.58 -5.87
N LYS A 295 -14.93 0.90 -6.77
CA LYS A 295 -16.41 0.98 -6.88
C LYS A 295 -17.07 -0.37 -7.14
N SER A 296 -16.44 -1.43 -6.69
CA SER A 296 -16.91 -2.80 -6.93
C SER A 296 -17.79 -3.32 -5.79
N GLU A 297 -17.80 -2.64 -4.66
CA GLU A 297 -18.63 -2.95 -3.50
C GLU A 297 -20.08 -2.49 -3.76
N ILE A 298 -21.06 -3.25 -3.24
CA ILE A 298 -22.47 -2.85 -3.27
C ILE A 298 -22.69 -1.75 -2.22
N ASN A 299 -22.08 -1.92 -1.04
CA ASN A 299 -22.11 -0.94 0.03
C ASN A 299 -21.02 0.13 -0.14
N MET A 300 -21.37 1.17 -0.89
CA MET A 300 -20.53 2.36 -1.07
C MET A 300 -20.63 3.35 0.10
N ASP A 301 -21.55 3.14 1.06
CA ASP A 301 -21.70 3.99 2.24
C ASP A 301 -20.66 3.66 3.32
N ALA A 302 -20.26 2.40 3.43
CA ALA A 302 -19.20 1.96 4.36
C ALA A 302 -17.86 2.66 4.06
N PRO A 303 -16.98 2.88 5.04
CA PRO A 303 -15.63 3.38 4.76
C PRO A 303 -14.77 2.32 4.06
N LEU A 304 -13.93 2.77 3.11
CA LEU A 304 -12.76 2.00 2.67
C LEU A 304 -11.59 2.36 3.58
N ILE A 305 -11.03 1.38 4.26
CA ILE A 305 -9.95 1.57 5.24
C ILE A 305 -8.64 1.07 4.65
N SER A 306 -7.63 1.92 4.64
CA SER A 306 -6.32 1.66 4.05
C SER A 306 -5.20 1.96 5.05
N PHE A 307 -4.18 1.11 5.11
CA PHE A 307 -2.96 1.41 5.88
C PHE A 307 -1.69 1.03 5.15
N SER A 308 -0.59 1.68 5.51
CA SER A 308 0.72 1.59 4.84
C SER A 308 1.81 1.10 5.78
N LEU A 309 2.67 0.21 5.31
CA LEU A 309 3.80 -0.37 6.05
C LEU A 309 5.04 -0.43 5.15
N GLY A 310 6.23 -0.21 5.71
CA GLY A 310 7.51 -0.26 4.99
C GLY A 310 7.91 1.07 4.35
N GLN A 311 8.42 1.03 3.11
CA GLN A 311 8.84 2.25 2.41
C GLN A 311 7.67 3.23 2.21
N SER A 312 7.95 4.52 2.32
CA SER A 312 6.96 5.58 2.09
C SER A 312 6.57 5.65 0.62
N CYS A 313 5.39 6.18 0.30
CA CYS A 313 4.99 6.47 -1.08
C CYS A 313 4.47 7.89 -1.26
N ILE A 314 4.39 8.30 -2.52
CA ILE A 314 3.54 9.41 -2.95
C ILE A 314 2.20 8.82 -3.37
N TYR A 315 1.14 9.25 -2.70
CA TYR A 315 -0.24 8.94 -3.04
C TYR A 315 -0.86 10.17 -3.73
N LEU A 316 -1.58 9.95 -4.82
CA LEU A 316 -2.35 10.97 -5.51
C LEU A 316 -3.84 10.77 -5.20
N LEU A 317 -4.47 11.78 -4.60
CA LEU A 317 -5.92 11.83 -4.38
C LEU A 317 -6.54 12.85 -5.31
N GLY A 318 -7.37 12.40 -6.24
CA GLY A 318 -8.11 13.22 -7.20
C GLY A 318 -9.60 13.29 -6.88
N GLY A 319 -10.37 13.86 -7.80
CA GLY A 319 -11.83 13.99 -7.66
C GLY A 319 -12.60 12.86 -8.35
N ALA A 320 -13.88 13.11 -8.61
CA ALA A 320 -14.77 12.16 -9.31
C ALA A 320 -14.36 11.88 -10.77
N THR A 321 -13.50 12.71 -11.37
CA THR A 321 -12.96 12.50 -12.72
C THR A 321 -11.44 12.66 -12.73
N ARG A 322 -10.79 12.14 -13.78
CA ARG A 322 -9.34 12.26 -13.97
C ARG A 322 -8.88 13.67 -14.35
N ASP A 323 -9.82 14.58 -14.64
CA ASP A 323 -9.56 15.96 -15.00
C ASP A 323 -9.47 16.89 -13.78
N VAL A 324 -10.03 16.46 -12.64
CA VAL A 324 -9.82 17.15 -11.37
C VAL A 324 -8.35 16.99 -10.97
N PRO A 325 -7.60 18.08 -10.76
CA PRO A 325 -6.21 18.02 -10.32
C PRO A 325 -6.10 17.28 -8.98
N PRO A 326 -5.24 16.24 -8.87
CA PRO A 326 -5.05 15.57 -7.60
C PRO A 326 -4.13 16.36 -6.68
N VAL A 327 -4.29 16.13 -5.37
CA VAL A 327 -3.27 16.48 -4.37
C VAL A 327 -2.33 15.29 -4.16
N ALA A 328 -1.07 15.59 -3.85
CA ALA A 328 -0.07 14.60 -3.52
C ALA A 328 0.12 14.51 -2.01
N ILE A 329 0.16 13.30 -1.47
CA ILE A 329 0.24 13.03 -0.04
C ILE A 329 1.39 12.05 0.22
N TYR A 330 2.21 12.31 1.24
CA TYR A 330 3.11 11.31 1.78
C TYR A 330 2.32 10.29 2.61
N LEU A 331 2.41 9.01 2.25
CA LEU A 331 1.99 7.92 3.11
C LEU A 331 3.21 7.14 3.58
N ARG A 332 3.47 7.16 4.89
CA ARG A 332 4.59 6.51 5.55
C ARG A 332 4.16 5.19 6.18
N SER A 333 5.15 4.42 6.63
CA SER A 333 4.90 3.27 7.50
C SER A 333 4.14 3.70 8.75
N GLY A 334 3.01 3.03 9.00
CA GLY A 334 2.12 3.31 10.12
C GLY A 334 1.00 4.31 9.80
N ASP A 335 0.98 4.95 8.64
CA ASP A 335 -0.11 5.89 8.28
C ASP A 335 -1.36 5.13 7.82
N MET A 336 -2.52 5.65 8.22
CA MET A 336 -3.83 5.17 7.77
C MET A 336 -4.61 6.23 7.00
N MET A 337 -5.47 5.77 6.12
CA MET A 337 -6.43 6.57 5.37
C MET A 337 -7.76 5.85 5.35
N ALA A 338 -8.84 6.56 5.66
CA ALA A 338 -10.20 6.13 5.39
C ALA A 338 -10.81 7.01 4.31
N MET A 339 -11.47 6.39 3.34
CA MET A 339 -12.25 7.08 2.31
C MET A 339 -13.73 6.83 2.59
N CYS A 340 -14.47 7.88 2.90
CA CYS A 340 -15.89 7.85 3.23
C CYS A 340 -16.68 8.72 2.23
N GLY A 341 -17.98 8.44 2.10
CA GLY A 341 -18.92 9.29 1.36
C GLY A 341 -18.42 9.68 -0.04
N PRO A 342 -18.41 10.98 -0.40
CA PRO A 342 -17.97 11.44 -1.73
C PRO A 342 -16.55 10.97 -2.12
N CYS A 343 -15.66 10.84 -1.13
CA CYS A 343 -14.28 10.40 -1.36
C CYS A 343 -14.19 8.93 -1.80
N ARG A 344 -15.17 8.06 -1.48
CA ARG A 344 -15.18 6.66 -1.95
C ARG A 344 -15.12 6.54 -3.48
N ALA A 345 -15.62 7.53 -4.21
CA ALA A 345 -15.62 7.57 -5.68
C ALA A 345 -14.44 8.37 -6.27
N ALA A 346 -13.48 8.79 -5.45
CA ALA A 346 -12.34 9.59 -5.88
C ALA A 346 -11.33 8.76 -6.70
N PHE A 347 -10.88 9.32 -7.82
CA PHE A 347 -9.74 8.78 -8.54
C PHE A 347 -8.48 8.88 -7.68
N HIS A 348 -7.72 7.81 -7.62
CA HIS A 348 -6.48 7.80 -6.85
C HIS A 348 -5.43 6.84 -7.44
N GLY A 349 -4.19 6.98 -6.98
CA GLY A 349 -3.07 6.17 -7.47
C GLY A 349 -1.79 6.37 -6.66
N VAL A 350 -0.80 5.52 -6.92
CA VAL A 350 0.51 5.53 -6.26
C VAL A 350 1.59 5.63 -7.33
N PRO A 351 1.96 6.83 -7.81
CA PRO A 351 2.95 6.97 -8.87
C PRO A 351 4.38 6.62 -8.45
N ARG A 352 4.69 6.61 -7.15
CA ARG A 352 6.06 6.45 -6.66
C ARG A 352 6.16 5.84 -5.27
N ILE A 353 7.01 4.82 -5.13
CA ILE A 353 7.57 4.36 -3.86
C ILE A 353 8.92 5.06 -3.62
N LEU A 354 9.15 5.52 -2.40
CA LEU A 354 10.31 6.32 -2.02
C LEU A 354 11.38 5.43 -1.38
N GLU A 355 12.47 5.22 -2.11
CA GLU A 355 13.64 4.47 -1.61
C GLU A 355 14.31 5.19 -0.42
N GLY A 356 14.83 4.42 0.53
CA GLY A 356 15.57 4.95 1.69
C GLY A 356 14.71 5.64 2.75
N THR A 357 13.40 5.37 2.80
CA THR A 357 12.45 5.96 3.75
C THR A 357 11.90 4.97 4.78
N LEU A 358 12.46 3.76 4.87
CA LEU A 358 12.12 2.77 5.87
C LEU A 358 12.43 3.33 7.28
N PRO A 359 11.48 3.31 8.22
CA PRO A 359 11.73 3.78 9.58
C PRO A 359 12.70 2.85 10.32
N ASP A 360 13.41 3.42 11.29
CA ASP A 360 14.53 2.73 11.95
C ASP A 360 14.13 1.43 12.65
N HIS A 361 12.93 1.37 13.25
CA HIS A 361 12.45 0.16 13.93
C HIS A 361 12.13 -1.01 12.99
N LEU A 362 12.02 -0.78 11.68
CA LEU A 362 11.81 -1.84 10.68
C LEU A 362 13.12 -2.27 10.00
N LYS A 363 14.25 -1.60 10.27
CA LYS A 363 15.57 -2.02 9.77
C LYS A 363 16.06 -3.28 10.50
N PRO A 364 17.05 -4.01 9.96
CA PRO A 364 17.69 -5.11 10.66
C PRO A 364 18.17 -4.71 12.06
N ASN A 365 17.93 -5.57 13.05
CA ASN A 365 18.32 -5.33 14.43
C ASN A 365 19.09 -6.54 14.96
N PRO A 366 20.38 -6.41 15.33
CA PRO A 366 21.16 -7.51 15.89
C PRO A 366 20.56 -8.16 17.15
N GLU A 367 19.69 -7.45 17.86
CA GLU A 367 18.99 -7.97 19.05
C GLU A 367 17.73 -8.80 18.71
N ASP A 368 17.28 -8.77 17.46
CA ASP A 368 16.07 -9.45 16.95
C ASP A 368 16.37 -10.12 15.59
N PRO A 369 17.22 -11.16 15.56
CA PRO A 369 17.64 -11.80 14.29
C PRO A 369 16.49 -12.48 13.55
N ASP A 370 15.40 -12.84 14.24
CA ASP A 370 14.19 -13.39 13.61
C ASP A 370 13.49 -12.35 12.72
N TRP A 371 13.75 -11.05 12.92
CA TRP A 371 13.25 -9.97 12.08
C TRP A 371 14.00 -9.84 10.76
N ASP A 372 15.23 -10.34 10.63
CA ASP A 372 16.12 -10.02 9.50
C ASP A 372 15.53 -10.43 8.14
N ILE A 373 14.83 -11.56 8.05
CA ILE A 373 14.15 -11.99 6.82
C ILE A 373 13.02 -11.03 6.41
N TYR A 374 12.29 -10.48 7.38
CA TYR A 374 11.23 -9.50 7.13
C TYR A 374 11.83 -8.14 6.78
N ALA A 375 12.89 -7.74 7.50
CA ALA A 375 13.66 -6.53 7.23
C ALA A 375 14.23 -6.53 5.81
N ASP A 376 14.79 -7.64 5.35
CA ASP A 376 15.26 -7.84 3.98
C ASP A 376 14.14 -7.55 2.98
N PHE A 377 12.94 -8.09 3.22
CA PHE A 377 11.80 -7.83 2.35
C PHE A 377 11.42 -6.34 2.32
N VAL A 378 11.11 -5.75 3.47
CA VAL A 378 10.57 -4.37 3.54
C VAL A 378 11.62 -3.28 3.27
N ASN A 379 12.91 -3.61 3.31
CA ASN A 379 13.98 -2.68 2.93
C ASN A 379 13.83 -2.17 1.48
N GLU A 380 13.21 -2.94 0.59
CA GLU A 380 12.95 -2.52 -0.79
C GLU A 380 11.47 -2.56 -1.18
N ALA A 381 10.58 -2.65 -0.20
CA ALA A 381 9.16 -2.83 -0.44
C ALA A 381 8.26 -1.94 0.43
N ARG A 382 7.04 -1.75 -0.05
CA ARG A 382 5.92 -1.19 0.69
C ARG A 382 4.78 -2.20 0.67
N ILE A 383 4.16 -2.41 1.82
CA ILE A 383 2.93 -3.19 1.97
C ILE A 383 1.79 -2.21 2.21
N ASN A 384 0.65 -2.48 1.58
CA ASN A 384 -0.58 -1.71 1.78
C ASN A 384 -1.76 -2.65 1.89
N VAL A 385 -2.57 -2.47 2.92
CA VAL A 385 -3.77 -3.27 3.13
C VAL A 385 -4.97 -2.37 2.95
N ASN A 386 -5.91 -2.77 2.09
CA ASN A 386 -7.20 -2.11 1.91
C ASN A 386 -8.31 -3.06 2.35
N ILE A 387 -9.25 -2.57 3.15
CA ILE A 387 -10.31 -3.36 3.76
C ILE A 387 -11.63 -2.69 3.48
N ARG A 388 -12.62 -3.50 3.12
CA ARG A 388 -13.90 -3.05 2.59
C ARG A 388 -15.04 -3.92 3.13
N GLN A 389 -16.19 -3.30 3.24
CA GLN A 389 -17.46 -3.98 3.37
C GLN A 389 -18.10 -4.08 1.99
N VAL A 390 -18.53 -5.27 1.60
CA VAL A 390 -19.10 -5.50 0.27
C VAL A 390 -20.61 -5.24 0.28
N PHE A 391 -21.31 -5.61 1.37
CA PHE A 391 -22.77 -5.62 1.45
C PHE A 391 -23.40 -4.65 2.46
#